data_AF-A0A4Q6C1P1-F1
#
_entry.id   AF-A0A4Q6C1P1-F1
#
_cell.length_a   1.000
_cell.length_b   1.000
_cell.length_c   1.000
_cell.angle_alpha   90.00
_cell.angle_beta   90.00
_cell.angle_gamma   90.00
#
_symmetry.space_group_name_H-M   'P 1'
#
loop_
_entity.id
_entity.type
_entity.pdbx_description
1 polymer ?
#
loop_
_entity_poly.entity_id
_entity_poly.type
_entity_poly.pdbx_seq_one_letter_code
_entity_poly.pdbx_strand_id
1 'polypeptide(L)'
;TRNQSGLVPEEVRLYFRDVHDHALRVNEATDTLREMLTTALSVNLSLVTLAQGEVVKRLGAWAALLAAPTLVASWYGMNFEHMPETQSRYGYWILIGGVALACIALYRMFKRSKWL
;
A
#
# COMPACT_ATOMS: atom_id res chain seq x y z
N THR A 1 31.62 42.62 24.10
CA THR A 1 31.56 43.16 22.73
C THR A 1 31.14 44.62 22.79
N ARG A 2 31.92 45.49 22.16
CA ARG A 2 31.98 46.94 22.39
C ARG A 2 30.65 47.65 22.09
N ASN A 3 30.17 48.44 23.05
CA ASN A 3 28.93 49.22 23.01
C ASN A 3 28.89 50.10 21.73
N GLN A 4 28.03 49.75 20.77
CA GLN A 4 27.79 50.51 19.53
C GLN A 4 26.81 51.68 19.76
N SER A 5 26.75 52.21 20.98
CA SER A 5 25.76 53.19 21.44
C SER A 5 25.89 54.59 20.82
N GLY A 6 26.71 54.77 19.77
CA GLY A 6 26.98 56.06 19.14
C GLY A 6 26.51 56.22 17.70
N LEU A 7 26.02 55.16 17.02
CA LEU A 7 25.68 55.21 15.58
C LEU A 7 24.18 55.16 15.27
N VAL A 8 23.34 54.80 16.23
CA VAL A 8 21.88 54.64 16.02
C VAL A 8 21.13 55.41 17.10
N PRO A 9 20.33 56.43 16.75
CA PRO A 9 19.45 57.12 17.69
C PRO A 9 18.50 56.12 18.36
N GLU A 10 18.21 56.33 19.64
CA GLU A 10 17.44 55.39 20.47
C GLU A 10 16.03 55.11 19.91
N GLU A 11 15.45 56.10 19.21
CA GLU A 11 14.18 55.99 18.48
C GLU A 11 14.25 54.99 17.30
N VAL A 12 15.33 55.00 16.53
CA VAL A 12 15.52 54.12 15.35
C VAL A 12 15.79 52.68 15.79
N ARG A 13 16.44 52.51 16.95
CA ARG A 13 16.70 51.20 17.56
C ARG A 13 15.40 50.48 17.97
N LEU A 14 14.35 51.24 18.34
CA LEU A 14 13.04 50.68 18.66
C LEU A 14 12.37 50.09 17.40
N TYR A 15 12.43 50.79 16.27
CA TYR A 15 11.93 50.31 14.97
C TYR A 15 12.66 49.05 14.49
N PHE A 16 14.00 49.03 14.57
CA PHE A 16 14.77 47.83 14.21
C PHE A 16 14.43 46.62 15.10
N ARG A 17 14.15 46.85 16.39
CA ARG A 17 13.72 45.78 17.29
C ARG A 17 12.35 45.23 16.88
N ASP A 18 11.39 46.10 16.57
CA ASP A 18 10.06 45.64 16.15
C ASP A 18 10.11 44.84 14.84
N VAL A 19 10.89 45.28 13.86
CA VAL A 19 11.11 44.52 12.61
C VAL A 19 11.80 43.18 12.89
N HIS A 20 12.77 43.14 13.80
CA HIS A 20 13.44 41.91 14.19
C HIS A 20 12.47 40.94 14.88
N ASP A 21 11.65 41.43 15.81
CA ASP A 21 10.61 40.64 16.49
C ASP A 21 9.53 40.15 15.51
N HIS A 22 9.20 40.93 14.48
CA HIS A 22 8.30 40.50 13.41
C HIS A 22 8.93 39.39 12.55
N ALA A 23 10.20 39.55 12.17
CA ALA A 23 10.92 38.55 11.40
C ALA A 23 11.05 37.23 12.15
N LEU A 24 11.32 37.28 13.46
CA LEU A 24 11.36 36.11 14.33
C LEU A 24 10.01 35.39 14.38
N ARG A 25 8.92 36.13 14.59
CA ARG A 25 7.55 35.55 14.60
C ARG A 25 7.19 34.88 13.27
N VAL A 26 7.51 35.51 12.15
CA VAL A 26 7.27 34.93 10.82
C VAL A 26 8.13 33.68 10.59
N ASN A 27 9.38 33.69 11.08
CA ASN A 27 10.25 32.53 10.98
C ASN A 27 9.70 31.34 11.79
N GLU A 28 9.28 31.58 13.04
CA GLU A 28 8.63 30.54 13.87
C GLU A 28 7.34 30.01 13.23
N ALA A 29 6.51 30.88 12.66
CA ALA A 29 5.31 30.46 11.92
C ALA A 29 5.67 29.63 10.67
N THR A 30 6.76 29.96 9.99
CA THR A 30 7.24 29.22 8.82
C THR A 30 7.76 27.83 9.22
N ASP A 31 8.49 27.74 10.32
CA ASP A 31 9.01 26.49 10.84
C ASP A 31 7.89 25.54 11.29
N THR A 32 6.88 26.07 12.00
CA THR A 32 5.70 25.29 12.40
C THR A 32 4.90 24.80 11.19
N LEU A 33 4.68 25.64 10.17
CA LEU A 33 4.03 25.24 8.92
C LEU A 33 4.81 24.15 8.18
N ARG A 34 6.14 24.26 8.14
CA ARG A 34 7.02 23.24 7.53
C ARG A 34 6.90 21.90 8.26
N GLU A 35 6.86 21.91 9.59
CA GLU A 35 6.69 20.69 10.38
C GLU A 35 5.32 20.04 10.13
N MET A 36 4.24 20.84 10.14
CA MET A 36 2.89 20.36 9.82
C MET A 36 2.79 19.77 8.40
N LEU A 37 3.37 20.44 7.40
CA LEU A 37 3.41 19.95 6.03
C LEU A 37 4.17 18.62 5.93
N THR A 38 5.28 18.50 6.64
CA THR A 38 6.07 17.26 6.67
C THR A 38 5.27 16.11 7.26
N THR A 39 4.56 16.34 8.36
CA THR A 39 3.65 15.36 8.97
C THR A 39 2.47 15.04 8.04
N ALA A 40 1.88 16.03 7.37
CA ALA A 40 0.78 15.80 6.43
C ALA A 40 1.22 14.95 5.22
N LEU A 41 2.40 15.25 4.66
CA LEU A 41 2.98 14.48 3.56
C LEU A 41 3.28 13.04 3.98
N SER A 42 3.85 12.82 5.18
CA SER A 42 4.14 11.46 5.66
C SER A 42 2.87 10.64 5.90
N VAL A 43 1.81 11.26 6.41
CA VAL A 43 0.49 10.65 6.54
C VAL A 43 -0.09 10.32 5.16
N ASN A 44 -0.05 11.25 4.21
CA ASN A 44 -0.55 11.02 2.85
C ASN A 44 0.19 9.86 2.17
N LEU A 45 1.52 9.81 2.27
CA LEU A 45 2.32 8.71 1.75
C LEU A 45 1.94 7.37 2.41
N SER A 46 1.67 7.38 3.71
CA SER A 46 1.21 6.20 4.45
C SER A 46 -0.16 5.73 3.96
N LEU A 47 -1.12 6.64 3.76
CA LEU A 47 -2.45 6.33 3.23
C LEU A 47 -2.37 5.77 1.81
N VAL A 48 -1.55 6.35 0.95
CA VAL A 48 -1.30 5.83 -0.41
C VAL A 48 -0.71 4.42 -0.35
N THR A 49 0.25 4.19 0.55
CA THR A 49 0.87 2.87 0.74
C THR A 49 -0.15 1.83 1.23
N LEU A 50 -1.05 2.22 2.14
CA LEU A 50 -2.14 1.35 2.61
C LEU A 50 -3.09 0.98 1.46
N ALA A 51 -3.51 1.97 0.67
CA ALA A 51 -4.36 1.75 -0.49
C ALA A 51 -3.68 0.85 -1.53
N GLN A 52 -2.38 1.07 -1.80
CA GLN A 52 -1.59 0.21 -2.67
C GLN A 52 -1.50 -1.22 -2.14
N GLY A 53 -1.29 -1.37 -0.82
CA GLY A 53 -1.28 -2.66 -0.16
C GLY A 53 -2.58 -3.43 -0.38
N GLU A 54 -3.72 -2.75 -0.29
CA GLU A 54 -5.04 -3.35 -0.58
C GLU A 54 -5.19 -3.77 -2.05
N VAL A 55 -4.72 -2.93 -2.99
CA VAL A 55 -4.71 -3.27 -4.43
C VAL A 55 -3.84 -4.50 -4.72
N VAL A 56 -2.64 -4.57 -4.17
CA VAL A 56 -1.73 -5.72 -4.35
C VAL A 56 -2.35 -7.00 -3.80
N LYS A 57 -2.99 -6.93 -2.64
CA LYS A 57 -3.75 -8.05 -2.06
C LYS A 57 -4.84 -8.53 -3.02
N ARG A 58 -5.62 -7.60 -3.57
CA ARG A 58 -6.70 -7.93 -4.52
C ARG A 58 -6.17 -8.54 -5.81
N LEU A 59 -5.08 -8.01 -6.39
CA LEU A 59 -4.45 -8.58 -7.58
C LEU A 59 -3.87 -9.97 -7.31
N GLY A 60 -3.20 -10.16 -6.16
CA GLY A 60 -2.70 -11.46 -5.75
C GLY A 60 -3.81 -12.50 -5.59
N ALA A 61 -4.97 -12.09 -5.07
CA ALA A 61 -6.15 -12.95 -4.97
C ALA A 61 -6.67 -13.39 -6.35
N TRP A 62 -6.78 -12.47 -7.31
CA TRP A 62 -7.16 -12.80 -8.68
C TRP A 62 -6.14 -13.73 -9.36
N ALA A 63 -4.85 -13.45 -9.21
CA ALA A 63 -3.79 -14.28 -9.78
C ALA A 63 -3.84 -15.72 -9.25
N ALA A 64 -4.04 -15.90 -7.95
CA ALA A 64 -4.16 -17.23 -7.36
C ALA A 64 -5.46 -17.95 -7.74
N LEU A 65 -6.57 -17.22 -7.90
CA LEU A 65 -7.82 -17.77 -8.43
C LEU A 65 -7.65 -18.31 -9.86
N LEU A 66 -6.83 -17.65 -10.68
CA LEU A 66 -6.48 -18.12 -12.04
C LEU A 66 -5.40 -19.21 -12.04
N ALA A 67 -4.43 -19.15 -11.12
CA ALA A 67 -3.36 -20.13 -11.01
C ALA A 67 -3.89 -21.52 -10.64
N ALA A 68 -4.91 -21.59 -9.81
CA ALA A 68 -5.53 -22.85 -9.39
C ALA A 68 -6.02 -23.74 -10.55
N PRO A 69 -6.96 -23.29 -11.42
CA PRO A 69 -7.39 -24.09 -12.55
C PRO A 69 -6.26 -24.28 -13.58
N THR A 70 -5.33 -23.32 -13.70
CA THR A 70 -4.17 -23.44 -14.60
C THR A 70 -3.22 -24.56 -14.15
N LEU A 71 -2.97 -24.71 -12.84
CA LEU A 71 -2.16 -25.79 -12.29
C LEU A 71 -2.84 -27.16 -12.47
N VAL A 72 -4.16 -27.22 -12.26
CA VAL A 72 -4.94 -28.43 -12.54
C VAL A 72 -4.88 -28.77 -14.02
N ALA A 73 -5.12 -27.80 -14.91
CA ALA A 73 -5.01 -27.99 -16.35
C ALA A 73 -3.59 -28.35 -16.79
N SER A 74 -2.54 -27.86 -16.13
CA SER A 74 -1.16 -28.23 -16.40
C SER A 74 -0.85 -29.66 -15.97
N TRP A 75 -1.34 -30.08 -14.79
CA TRP A 75 -1.19 -31.45 -14.30
C TRP A 75 -1.88 -32.46 -15.22
N TYR A 76 -3.09 -32.13 -15.68
CA TYR A 76 -3.86 -32.98 -16.59
C TYR A 76 -3.49 -32.80 -18.08
N GLY A 77 -2.87 -31.68 -18.45
CA GLY A 77 -2.36 -31.38 -19.79
C GLY A 77 -1.03 -32.07 -20.09
N MET A 78 -0.28 -32.46 -19.05
CA MET A 78 0.73 -33.50 -19.13
C MET A 78 0.03 -34.85 -19.32
N ASN A 79 -0.36 -35.09 -20.57
CA ASN A 79 -0.94 -36.31 -21.11
C ASN A 79 -0.21 -37.55 -20.56
N PHE A 80 -0.72 -38.14 -19.48
CA PHE A 80 -0.41 -39.54 -19.17
C PHE A 80 -1.16 -40.37 -20.21
N GLU A 81 -0.50 -40.59 -21.33
CA GLU A 81 -0.90 -41.48 -22.42
C GLU A 81 -1.08 -42.94 -21.96
N HIS A 82 -0.87 -43.23 -20.65
CA HIS A 82 -1.14 -44.51 -19.98
C HIS A 82 -1.72 -44.26 -18.56
N MET A 83 -3.04 -44.10 -18.42
CA MET A 83 -3.73 -44.23 -17.13
C MET A 83 -4.93 -45.21 -17.24
N PRO A 84 -4.86 -46.41 -16.63
CA PRO A 84 -5.88 -47.47 -16.75
C PRO A 84 -7.25 -47.13 -16.13
N GLU A 85 -7.38 -46.03 -15.39
CA GLU A 85 -8.65 -45.62 -14.76
C GLU A 85 -9.65 -44.91 -15.67
N THR A 86 -9.29 -44.60 -16.93
CA THR A 86 -10.21 -44.01 -17.93
C THR A 86 -11.19 -45.01 -18.56
N GLN A 87 -11.10 -46.30 -18.24
CA GLN A 87 -12.10 -47.30 -18.67
C GLN A 87 -13.35 -47.34 -17.79
N SER A 88 -13.36 -46.69 -16.62
CA SER A 88 -14.52 -46.68 -15.73
C SER A 88 -15.43 -45.47 -16.00
N ARG A 89 -16.72 -45.74 -16.19
CA ARG A 89 -17.80 -44.77 -16.48
C ARG A 89 -17.91 -43.61 -15.48
N TYR A 90 -17.29 -43.74 -14.30
CA TYR A 90 -17.33 -42.74 -13.21
C TYR A 90 -16.06 -41.91 -13.05
N GLY A 91 -14.94 -42.26 -13.72
CA GLY A 91 -13.67 -41.52 -13.58
C GLY A 91 -13.78 -40.05 -14.01
N TYR A 92 -14.54 -39.79 -15.07
CA TYR A 92 -14.83 -38.43 -15.56
C TYR A 92 -15.58 -37.57 -14.52
N TRP A 93 -16.54 -38.16 -13.80
CA TRP A 93 -17.33 -37.46 -12.78
C TRP A 93 -16.52 -37.14 -11.52
N ILE A 94 -15.63 -38.05 -11.10
CA ILE A 94 -14.73 -37.85 -9.96
C ILE A 94 -13.72 -36.73 -10.26
N LEU A 95 -13.21 -36.68 -11.49
CA LEU A 95 -12.27 -35.66 -11.93
C LEU A 95 -12.93 -34.27 -11.96
N ILE A 96 -14.13 -34.16 -12.53
CA ILE A 96 -14.93 -32.92 -12.47
C ILE A 96 -15.21 -32.52 -11.02
N GLY A 97 -15.55 -33.47 -10.15
CA GLY A 97 -15.75 -33.23 -8.73
C GLY A 97 -14.49 -32.70 -8.04
N GLY A 98 -13.32 -33.26 -8.34
CA GLY A 98 -12.03 -32.82 -7.80
C GLY A 98 -11.66 -31.40 -8.23
N VAL A 99 -11.85 -31.06 -9.51
CA VAL A 99 -11.62 -29.70 -10.01
C VAL A 99 -12.61 -28.71 -9.40
N ALA A 100 -13.89 -29.05 -9.34
CA ALA A 100 -14.91 -28.22 -8.71
C ALA A 100 -14.60 -27.99 -7.22
N LEU A 101 -14.16 -29.03 -6.51
CA LEU A 101 -13.80 -28.94 -5.09
C LEU A 101 -12.54 -28.11 -4.86
N ALA A 102 -11.53 -28.21 -5.73
CA ALA A 102 -10.34 -27.34 -5.69
C ALA A 102 -10.70 -25.86 -5.94
N CYS A 103 -11.52 -25.58 -6.96
CA CYS A 103 -12.04 -24.24 -7.23
C CYS A 103 -12.84 -23.69 -6.04
N ILE A 104 -13.71 -24.52 -5.43
CA ILE A 104 -14.51 -24.13 -4.26
C ILE A 104 -13.62 -23.92 -3.02
N ALA A 105 -12.60 -24.75 -2.81
CA ALA A 105 -11.67 -24.63 -1.70
C ALA A 105 -10.88 -23.32 -1.78
N LEU A 106 -10.34 -22.98 -2.95
CA LEU A 106 -9.66 -21.71 -3.19
C LEU A 106 -10.60 -20.51 -3.09
N TYR A 107 -11.80 -20.60 -3.67
CA TYR A 107 -12.81 -19.56 -3.52
C TYR A 107 -13.17 -19.30 -2.06
N ARG A 108 -13.33 -20.36 -1.25
CA ARG A 108 -13.57 -20.24 0.20
C ARG A 108 -12.37 -19.67 0.93
N MET A 109 -11.14 -20.03 0.56
CA MET A 109 -9.93 -19.48 1.18
C MET A 109 -9.80 -17.98 0.93
N PHE A 110 -10.03 -17.53 -0.31
CA PHE A 110 -10.01 -16.10 -0.66
C PHE A 110 -11.12 -15.31 0.00
N LYS A 111 -12.33 -15.87 0.05
CA LYS A 111 -13.47 -15.24 0.74
C LYS A 111 -13.25 -15.14 2.25
N ARG A 112 -12.58 -16.12 2.87
CA ARG A 112 -12.31 -16.11 4.32
C ARG A 112 -11.24 -15.09 4.71
N SER A 113 -10.29 -14.82 3.81
CA SER A 113 -9.24 -13.82 4.04
C SER A 113 -9.70 -12.37 3.89
N LYS A 114 -10.95 -12.09 3.50
CA LYS A 114 -11.47 -10.72 3.21
C LYS A 114 -10.62 -9.93 2.20
N TRP A 115 -9.95 -10.62 1.28
CA TRP A 115 -9.16 -9.99 0.20
C TRP A 115 -9.98 -9.80 -1.09
N LEU A 116 -11.30 -9.99 -0.98
CA LEU A 116 -12.31 -9.84 -2.01
C LEU A 116 -13.47 -9.04 -1.45
#